data_AF-A0A5J4XRT7-F1
#
_entry.id   AF-A0A5J4XRT7-F1
#
_cell.length_a   1.000
_cell.length_b   1.000
_cell.length_c   1.000
_cell.angle_alpha   90.00
_cell.angle_beta   90.00
_cell.angle_gamma   90.00
#
_symmetry.space_group_name_H-M   'P 1'
#
loop_
_entity.id
_entity.type
_entity.pdbx_description
1 polymer ?
#
loop_
_entity_poly.entity_id
_entity_poly.type
_entity_poly.pdbx_seq_one_letter_code
_entity_poly.pdbx_strand_id
1 'polypeptide(L)'
;MDPPASSGDAEFDDIVGPDHMQDHLHDVEDDETPSNRGTAAVVSGSGLLQPLPIAAAQQLQDMVTRLGQRPLPDLQQDTDSSVSRRMGLALGQLGLAFAPDVRLSRYWANAVLQPHDGVTDPIVLANEGLHCFRNKDDRLTGRAVFRRAFLAKHGKLVLIPQHKLSSSDIDELAAYLQQELEAVAGGSLEAYRC
;
A
#
# COMPACT_ATOMS: atom_id res chain seq x y z
N MET A 1 51.07 -20.59 -35.29
CA MET A 1 50.72 -19.49 -34.38
C MET A 1 50.34 -20.15 -33.07
N ASP A 2 51.33 -20.38 -32.22
CA ASP A 2 51.13 -20.86 -30.85
C ASP A 2 50.74 -19.67 -29.96
N PRO A 3 49.79 -19.80 -29.02
CA PRO A 3 49.57 -18.78 -28.00
C PRO A 3 50.66 -18.86 -26.92
N PRO A 4 51.18 -17.73 -26.41
CA PRO A 4 52.02 -17.75 -25.23
C PRO A 4 51.20 -18.09 -23.99
N ALA A 5 51.88 -18.79 -23.09
CA ALA A 5 51.40 -19.32 -21.82
C ALA A 5 51.09 -18.23 -20.77
N SER A 6 50.26 -18.66 -19.83
CA SER A 6 49.90 -18.08 -18.54
C SER A 6 51.10 -17.76 -17.64
N SER A 7 51.08 -16.57 -17.01
CA SER A 7 51.69 -16.31 -15.69
C SER A 7 51.21 -14.96 -15.13
N GLY A 8 50.92 -14.90 -13.82
CA GLY A 8 50.62 -13.67 -13.08
C GLY A 8 49.35 -13.85 -12.25
N ASP A 9 49.40 -14.65 -11.19
CA ASP A 9 49.71 -14.23 -9.81
C ASP A 9 48.45 -13.77 -9.08
N ALA A 10 48.01 -14.63 -8.18
CA ALA A 10 46.98 -14.38 -7.20
C ALA A 10 47.58 -13.58 -6.05
N GLU A 11 47.06 -12.38 -5.82
CA GLU A 11 47.12 -11.72 -4.52
C GLU A 11 45.68 -11.64 -3.97
N PHE A 12 45.41 -12.51 -3.00
CA PHE A 12 44.27 -12.40 -2.09
C PHE A 12 44.87 -12.01 -0.72
N ASP A 13 44.96 -10.71 -0.48
CA ASP A 13 45.09 -10.07 0.84
C ASP A 13 43.99 -8.99 0.82
N ASP A 14 43.00 -8.91 1.71
CA ASP A 14 43.04 -8.93 3.16
C ASP A 14 41.79 -9.63 3.73
N ILE A 15 42.02 -10.67 4.52
CA ILE A 15 41.05 -11.17 5.49
C ILE A 15 41.14 -10.25 6.72
N VAL A 16 40.26 -9.26 6.80
CA VAL A 16 40.01 -8.54 8.07
C VAL A 16 39.03 -9.36 8.89
N GLY A 17 39.54 -9.95 9.97
CA GLY A 17 38.77 -10.79 10.89
C GLY A 17 37.67 -10.02 11.65
N PRO A 18 36.61 -10.71 12.09
CA PRO A 18 35.56 -10.11 12.92
C PRO A 18 36.03 -10.10 14.38
N ASP A 19 36.71 -9.03 14.79
CA ASP A 19 36.96 -8.82 16.21
C ASP A 19 35.65 -8.52 16.95
N HIS A 20 35.38 -9.41 17.91
CA HIS A 20 34.39 -9.29 18.96
C HIS A 20 34.70 -8.10 19.87
N MET A 21 33.75 -7.18 20.00
CA MET A 21 33.58 -6.34 21.18
C MET A 21 32.11 -6.43 21.60
N GLN A 22 31.82 -7.44 22.43
CA GLN A 22 30.66 -7.46 23.31
C GLN A 22 30.97 -6.53 24.48
N ASP A 23 30.12 -5.52 24.73
CA ASP A 23 30.00 -4.70 25.97
C ASP A 23 29.15 -3.44 25.61
N HIS A 24 28.08 -3.01 26.27
CA HIS A 24 27.50 -3.25 27.59
C HIS A 24 25.97 -3.15 27.50
N LEU A 25 25.29 -4.01 28.27
CA LEU A 25 23.92 -3.77 28.74
C LEU A 25 23.97 -2.61 29.74
N HIS A 26 23.25 -1.53 29.46
CA HIS A 26 22.87 -0.57 30.50
C HIS A 26 21.38 -0.71 30.76
N ASP A 27 21.09 -1.35 31.90
CA ASP A 27 19.83 -1.24 32.61
C ASP A 27 19.56 0.24 32.90
N VAL A 28 18.43 0.73 32.40
CA VAL A 28 17.73 1.88 32.98
C VAL A 28 16.31 1.41 33.22
N GLU A 29 16.12 0.82 34.39
CA GLU A 29 14.84 0.88 35.09
C GLU A 29 14.67 2.33 35.55
N ASP A 30 13.64 3.02 35.06
CA ASP A 30 12.99 4.04 35.87
C ASP A 30 11.49 4.05 35.58
N ASP A 31 10.82 3.51 36.58
CA ASP A 31 9.44 3.65 37.01
C ASP A 31 8.96 5.11 36.91
N GLU A 32 7.81 5.33 36.26
CA GLU A 32 6.77 6.25 36.75
C GLU A 32 5.53 6.18 35.84
N THR A 33 4.60 5.30 36.20
CA THR A 33 3.18 5.45 35.83
C THR A 33 2.45 6.24 36.92
N PRO A 34 1.82 7.39 36.63
CA PRO A 34 0.76 7.89 37.49
C PRO A 34 -0.56 7.19 37.12
N SER A 35 -0.90 6.24 37.99
CA SER A 35 -2.23 5.73 38.23
C SER A 35 -3.24 6.87 38.43
N ASN A 36 -4.31 6.89 37.63
CA ASN A 36 -5.53 7.62 37.99
C ASN A 36 -6.76 6.73 37.74
N ARG A 37 -6.96 5.84 38.71
CA ARG A 37 -8.18 5.06 38.92
C ARG A 37 -9.21 5.94 39.64
N GLY A 38 -10.09 6.58 38.88
CA GLY A 38 -11.33 7.17 39.37
C GLY A 38 -12.52 6.35 38.87
N THR A 39 -13.02 5.43 39.69
CA THR A 39 -14.27 4.68 39.46
C THR A 39 -15.47 5.49 39.93
N ALA A 40 -16.50 5.63 39.08
CA ALA A 40 -17.90 5.64 39.51
C ALA A 40 -18.79 5.26 38.32
N ALA A 41 -19.83 4.49 38.60
CA ALA A 41 -20.53 3.65 37.65
C ALA A 41 -22.00 4.07 37.47
N VAL A 42 -22.53 3.69 36.30
CA VAL A 42 -23.94 3.40 35.94
C VAL A 42 -24.98 4.54 35.93
N VAL A 43 -25.72 4.63 34.81
CA VAL A 43 -27.21 4.57 34.68
C VAL A 43 -27.78 5.60 33.69
N SER A 44 -28.44 5.04 32.66
CA SER A 44 -29.61 5.53 31.90
C SER A 44 -29.56 6.77 31.02
N GLY A 45 -30.07 6.55 29.80
CA GLY A 45 -31.18 7.36 29.30
C GLY A 45 -30.81 8.29 28.16
N SER A 46 -31.40 8.02 26.99
CA SER A 46 -31.64 8.92 25.86
C SER A 46 -31.17 10.37 26.06
N GLY A 47 -29.99 10.69 25.55
CA GLY A 47 -29.42 12.04 25.63
C GLY A 47 -28.68 12.35 24.35
N LEU A 48 -29.21 13.30 23.60
CA LEU A 48 -28.60 13.98 22.45
C LEU A 48 -27.07 14.01 22.56
N LEU A 49 -26.37 13.68 21.46
CA LEU A 49 -24.93 13.85 21.28
C LEU A 49 -24.51 15.18 21.91
N GLN A 50 -23.93 15.14 23.11
CA GLN A 50 -23.48 16.36 23.75
C GLN A 50 -22.42 16.96 22.82
N PRO A 51 -22.52 18.26 22.49
CA PRO A 51 -21.53 18.91 21.65
C PRO A 51 -20.17 18.73 22.30
N LEU A 52 -19.18 18.34 21.49
CA LEU A 52 -17.82 18.13 21.96
C LEU A 52 -17.40 19.34 22.81
N PRO A 53 -16.86 19.15 24.02
CA PRO A 53 -16.37 20.26 24.82
C PRO A 53 -15.43 21.11 23.99
N ILE A 54 -15.60 22.44 24.03
CA ILE A 54 -14.83 23.38 23.21
C ILE A 54 -13.32 23.13 23.33
N ALA A 55 -12.85 22.76 24.53
CA ALA A 55 -11.48 22.36 24.79
C ALA A 55 -11.04 21.09 24.04
N ALA A 56 -11.90 20.07 23.95
CA ALA A 56 -11.63 18.86 23.18
C ALA A 56 -11.65 19.14 21.67
N ALA A 57 -12.54 20.02 21.21
CA ALA A 57 -12.58 20.47 19.82
C ALA A 57 -11.33 21.28 19.45
N GLN A 58 -10.85 22.15 20.34
CA GLN A 58 -9.61 22.91 20.17
C GLN A 58 -8.38 22.01 20.21
N GLN A 59 -8.33 21.03 21.12
CA GLN A 59 -7.24 20.06 21.16
C GLN A 59 -7.20 19.20 19.89
N LEU A 60 -8.36 18.80 19.36
CA LEU A 60 -8.45 18.12 18.06
C LEU A 60 -8.01 19.04 16.92
N GLN A 61 -8.43 20.30 16.92
CA GLN A 61 -8.02 21.28 15.93
C GLN A 61 -6.50 21.48 15.94
N ASP A 62 -5.90 21.61 17.13
CA ASP A 62 -4.45 21.73 17.31
C ASP A 62 -3.72 20.46 16.86
N MET A 63 -4.24 19.28 17.19
CA MET A 63 -3.68 18.02 16.69
C MET A 63 -3.76 17.94 15.16
N VAL A 64 -4.89 18.30 14.55
CA VAL A 64 -5.06 18.32 13.08
C VAL A 64 -4.11 19.34 12.44
N THR A 65 -3.90 20.48 13.08
CA THR A 65 -2.98 21.51 12.60
C THR A 65 -1.52 21.04 12.70
N ARG A 66 -1.18 20.32 13.77
CA ARG A 66 0.14 19.67 13.96
C ARG A 66 0.39 18.50 13.01
N LEU A 67 -0.66 17.82 12.55
CA LEU A 67 -0.57 16.76 11.53
C LEU A 67 -0.24 17.33 10.13
N GLY A 68 -0.30 18.65 9.95
CA GLY A 68 0.05 19.33 8.71
C GLY A 68 -1.00 19.18 7.61
N GLN A 69 -0.75 19.80 6.46
CA GLN A 69 -1.59 19.62 5.27
C GLN A 69 -1.63 18.15 4.88
N ARG A 70 -2.84 17.65 4.58
CA ARG A 70 -3.00 16.28 4.04
C ARG A 70 -2.08 16.16 2.82
N PRO A 71 -1.24 15.11 2.74
CA PRO A 71 -0.25 15.00 1.67
C PRO A 71 -0.92 15.23 0.32
N LEU A 72 -0.43 16.23 -0.42
CA LEU A 72 -0.90 16.42 -1.79
C LEU A 72 -0.54 15.15 -2.57
N PRO A 73 -1.46 14.63 -3.40
CA PRO A 73 -1.09 13.65 -4.40
C PRO A 73 -0.04 14.30 -5.30
N ASP A 74 1.02 13.55 -5.62
CA ASP A 74 1.93 14.00 -6.67
C ASP A 74 1.09 14.20 -7.94
N LEU A 75 1.28 15.35 -8.60
CA LEU A 75 0.88 15.52 -9.99
C LEU A 75 1.47 14.32 -10.72
N GLN A 76 0.58 13.46 -11.22
CA GLN A 76 0.84 12.28 -12.02
C GLN A 76 2.20 12.38 -12.72
N GLN A 77 3.26 11.95 -12.04
CA GLN A 77 4.53 11.71 -12.69
C GLN A 77 4.24 10.48 -13.50
N ASP A 78 3.92 10.68 -14.78
CA ASP A 78 3.76 9.67 -15.81
C ASP A 78 3.62 8.29 -15.20
N THR A 79 2.43 7.97 -14.65
CA THR A 79 2.14 6.59 -14.30
C THR A 79 2.41 5.84 -15.59
N ASP A 80 3.51 5.08 -15.61
CA ASP A 80 4.16 4.60 -16.83
C ASP A 80 3.07 4.17 -17.81
N SER A 81 2.90 4.86 -18.95
CA SER A 81 1.85 4.48 -19.90
C SER A 81 1.94 3.00 -20.29
N SER A 82 3.13 2.41 -20.12
CA SER A 82 3.39 0.98 -20.22
C SER A 82 2.66 0.12 -19.18
N VAL A 83 2.54 0.53 -17.91
CA VAL A 83 1.85 -0.22 -16.85
C VAL A 83 0.35 -0.22 -17.09
N SER A 84 -0.26 0.95 -17.33
CA SER A 84 -1.70 1.02 -17.61
C SER A 84 -2.06 0.28 -18.91
N ARG A 85 -1.21 0.37 -19.94
CA ARG A 85 -1.37 -0.41 -21.18
C ARG A 85 -1.29 -1.92 -20.93
N ARG A 86 -0.26 -2.40 -20.23
CA ARG A 86 -0.08 -3.83 -19.95
C ARG A 86 -1.23 -4.41 -19.15
N MET A 87 -1.64 -3.71 -18.11
CA MET A 87 -2.78 -4.13 -17.30
C MET A 87 -4.07 -4.12 -18.13
N GLY A 88 -4.28 -3.13 -18.99
CA GLY A 88 -5.42 -3.10 -19.90
C GLY A 88 -5.42 -4.29 -20.89
N LEU A 89 -4.25 -4.67 -21.42
CA LEU A 89 -4.12 -5.85 -22.28
C LEU A 89 -4.44 -7.14 -21.53
N ALA A 90 -3.89 -7.32 -20.32
CA ALA A 90 -4.15 -8.50 -19.49
C ALA A 90 -5.63 -8.62 -19.09
N LEU A 91 -6.27 -7.52 -18.66
CA LEU A 91 -7.70 -7.50 -18.35
C LEU A 91 -8.56 -7.75 -19.61
N GLY A 92 -8.14 -7.23 -20.76
CA GLY A 92 -8.77 -7.50 -22.04
C GLY A 92 -8.70 -8.98 -22.46
N GLN A 93 -7.57 -9.64 -22.24
CA GLN A 93 -7.42 -11.09 -22.47
C GLN A 93 -8.37 -11.91 -21.59
N LEU A 94 -8.62 -11.46 -20.35
CA LEU A 94 -9.58 -12.10 -19.44
C LEU A 94 -11.05 -11.82 -19.82
N GLY A 95 -11.30 -10.95 -20.81
CA GLY A 95 -12.66 -10.58 -21.24
C GLY A 95 -13.43 -9.77 -20.19
N LEU A 96 -12.72 -8.99 -19.37
CA LEU A 96 -13.32 -8.22 -18.27
C LEU A 96 -13.67 -6.80 -18.72
N ALA A 97 -14.79 -6.30 -18.23
CA ALA A 97 -15.23 -4.92 -18.41
C ALA A 97 -14.53 -4.03 -17.37
N PHE A 98 -13.72 -3.09 -17.84
CA PHE A 98 -12.99 -2.18 -16.95
C PHE A 98 -12.90 -0.75 -17.49
N ALA A 99 -12.80 0.19 -16.57
CA ALA A 99 -12.41 1.57 -16.85
C ALA A 99 -10.94 1.77 -16.45
N PRO A 100 -10.04 2.14 -17.37
CA PRO A 100 -8.63 2.43 -17.06
C PRO A 100 -8.47 3.81 -16.42
N ASP A 101 -7.41 3.96 -15.62
CA ASP A 101 -6.90 5.24 -15.09
C ASP A 101 -7.99 6.12 -14.44
N VAL A 102 -8.84 5.51 -13.62
CA VAL A 102 -9.99 6.19 -13.00
C VAL A 102 -9.52 7.10 -11.87
N ARG A 103 -9.89 8.38 -11.97
CA ARG A 103 -9.67 9.36 -10.91
C ARG A 103 -10.75 9.24 -9.85
N LEU A 104 -10.39 8.67 -8.70
CA LEU A 104 -11.22 8.61 -7.50
C LEU A 104 -10.83 9.78 -6.59
N SER A 105 -11.44 10.94 -6.84
CA SER A 105 -11.16 12.21 -6.14
C SER A 105 -9.70 12.68 -6.31
N ARG A 106 -8.89 12.50 -5.26
CA ARG A 106 -7.47 12.89 -5.20
C ARG A 106 -6.52 11.72 -5.46
N TYR A 107 -7.04 10.51 -5.60
CA TYR A 107 -6.23 9.31 -5.86
C TYR A 107 -6.63 8.68 -7.19
N TRP A 108 -5.69 7.93 -7.77
CA TRP A 108 -5.89 7.21 -9.02
C TRP A 108 -5.93 5.71 -8.74
N ALA A 109 -6.96 5.07 -9.29
CA ALA A 109 -6.98 3.64 -9.53
C ALA A 109 -6.42 3.39 -10.94
N ASN A 110 -5.63 2.33 -11.09
CA ASN A 110 -5.10 1.96 -12.39
C ASN A 110 -6.20 1.38 -13.29
N ALA A 111 -7.16 0.65 -12.69
CA ALA A 111 -8.37 0.21 -13.35
C ALA A 111 -9.48 -0.01 -12.33
N VAL A 112 -10.74 0.06 -12.79
CA VAL A 112 -11.91 -0.31 -11.99
C VAL A 112 -12.77 -1.26 -12.82
N LEU A 113 -13.04 -2.44 -12.28
CA LEU A 113 -13.97 -3.40 -12.87
C LEU A 113 -15.36 -3.08 -12.33
N GLN A 114 -16.28 -2.79 -13.25
CA GLN A 114 -17.66 -2.50 -12.93
C GLN A 114 -18.49 -3.77 -13.17
N PRO A 115 -19.24 -4.24 -12.17
CA PRO A 115 -20.10 -5.39 -12.36
C PRO A 115 -21.34 -4.99 -13.16
N HIS A 116 -21.86 -5.91 -13.97
CA HIS A 116 -23.07 -5.67 -14.78
C HIS A 116 -24.37 -5.83 -13.99
N ASP A 117 -24.32 -6.56 -12.87
CA ASP A 117 -25.49 -6.91 -12.07
C ASP A 117 -26.00 -5.77 -11.17
N GLY A 118 -25.17 -4.73 -10.95
CA GLY A 118 -25.46 -3.60 -10.06
C GLY A 118 -25.59 -3.98 -8.57
N VAL A 119 -25.36 -5.24 -8.21
CA VAL A 119 -25.46 -5.77 -6.84
C VAL A 119 -24.07 -6.04 -6.27
N THR A 120 -23.17 -6.53 -7.12
CA THR A 120 -21.81 -6.85 -6.73
C THR A 120 -20.99 -5.57 -6.54
N ASP A 121 -20.06 -5.56 -5.59
CA ASP A 121 -19.15 -4.43 -5.41
C ASP A 121 -18.16 -4.32 -6.59
N PRO A 122 -17.83 -3.10 -7.06
CA PRO A 122 -16.76 -2.91 -8.03
C PRO A 122 -15.40 -3.38 -7.46
N ILE A 123 -14.50 -3.78 -8.35
CA ILE A 123 -13.12 -4.13 -7.97
C ILE A 123 -12.20 -2.99 -8.42
N VAL A 124 -11.47 -2.42 -7.47
CA VAL A 124 -10.54 -1.32 -7.68
C VAL A 124 -9.12 -1.87 -7.74
N LEU A 125 -8.44 -1.70 -8.87
CA LEU A 125 -7.06 -2.14 -9.08
C LEU A 125 -6.11 -0.96 -8.90
N ALA A 126 -5.08 -1.16 -8.08
CA ALA A 126 -4.06 -0.15 -7.84
C ALA A 126 -2.66 -0.76 -7.76
N ASN A 127 -1.69 -0.08 -8.36
CA ASN A 127 -0.28 -0.41 -8.25
C ASN A 127 0.21 -0.19 -6.81
N GLU A 128 0.87 -1.22 -6.27
CA GLU A 128 1.67 -1.20 -5.06
C GLU A 128 3.12 -0.78 -5.39
N GLY A 129 3.27 0.40 -6.00
CA GLY A 129 4.57 0.99 -6.31
C GLY A 129 5.30 1.36 -5.03
N LEU A 130 6.44 0.73 -4.79
CA LEU A 130 7.15 0.70 -3.50
C LEU A 130 7.89 2.01 -3.19
N HIS A 131 8.24 2.80 -4.21
CA HIS A 131 9.28 3.82 -4.08
C HIS A 131 8.79 5.19 -3.56
N CYS A 132 7.51 5.55 -3.72
CA CYS A 132 6.99 6.85 -3.27
C CYS A 132 6.17 6.78 -1.97
N PHE A 133 6.14 5.61 -1.33
CA PHE A 133 5.21 5.31 -0.25
C PHE A 133 5.82 4.59 0.96
N ARG A 134 7.12 4.28 0.95
CA ARG A 134 7.83 3.66 2.06
C ARG A 134 8.92 4.59 2.60
N ASN A 135 9.08 4.64 3.93
CA ASN A 135 10.07 5.52 4.59
C ASN A 135 11.36 4.75 4.94
N LYS A 136 11.22 3.54 5.49
CA LYS A 136 12.28 2.52 5.70
C LYS A 136 11.66 1.14 5.48
N ASP A 137 12.49 0.15 5.16
CA ASP A 137 12.15 -1.25 4.84
C ASP A 137 10.82 -1.69 5.44
N ASP A 138 9.80 -1.74 4.58
CA ASP A 138 8.42 -2.20 4.81
C ASP A 138 7.42 -1.29 5.54
N ARG A 139 7.79 -0.12 6.09
CA ARG A 139 6.79 0.78 6.69
C ARG A 139 6.14 1.70 5.66
N LEU A 140 4.83 1.50 5.43
CA LEU A 140 4.00 2.44 4.67
C LEU A 140 3.98 3.81 5.32
N THR A 141 4.19 4.84 4.50
CA THR A 141 3.90 6.23 4.86
C THR A 141 2.42 6.40 5.19
N GLY A 142 2.09 7.37 6.05
CA GLY A 142 0.68 7.72 6.34
C GLY A 142 -0.11 8.05 5.06
N ARG A 143 0.56 8.62 4.05
CA ARG A 143 -0.01 8.86 2.71
C ARG A 143 -0.46 7.57 2.02
N ALA A 144 0.37 6.53 2.05
CA ALA A 144 0.08 5.24 1.43
C ALA A 144 -1.06 4.50 2.14
N VAL A 145 -1.06 4.53 3.48
CA VAL A 145 -2.14 3.97 4.30
C VAL A 145 -3.45 4.68 3.97
N PHE A 146 -3.43 6.02 3.92
CA PHE A 146 -4.61 6.80 3.56
C PHE A 146 -5.09 6.51 2.14
N ARG A 147 -4.18 6.41 1.16
CA ARG A 147 -4.52 6.04 -0.22
C ARG A 147 -5.24 4.69 -0.27
N ARG A 148 -4.68 3.65 0.36
CA ARG A 148 -5.31 2.31 0.41
C ARG A 148 -6.70 2.37 1.03
N ALA A 149 -6.81 2.97 2.22
CA ALA A 149 -8.08 3.10 2.91
C ALA A 149 -9.10 3.91 2.09
N PHE A 150 -8.65 4.91 1.33
CA PHE A 150 -9.51 5.70 0.47
C PHE A 150 -10.00 4.89 -0.73
N LEU A 151 -9.11 4.21 -1.45
CA LEU A 151 -9.47 3.41 -2.62
C LEU A 151 -10.40 2.25 -2.23
N ALA A 152 -10.20 1.63 -1.07
CA ALA A 152 -11.08 0.59 -0.54
C ALA A 152 -12.50 1.07 -0.20
N LYS A 153 -12.78 2.38 -0.14
CA LYS A 153 -14.15 2.90 -0.03
C LYS A 153 -14.93 2.84 -1.32
N HIS A 154 -14.24 2.65 -2.44
CA HIS A 154 -14.83 2.65 -3.78
C HIS A 154 -15.07 1.24 -4.31
N GLY A 155 -14.86 0.20 -3.50
CA GLY A 155 -15.03 -1.19 -3.90
C GLY A 155 -14.01 -2.10 -3.23
N LYS A 156 -13.95 -3.34 -3.69
CA LYS A 156 -12.94 -4.30 -3.24
C LYS A 156 -11.59 -3.91 -3.83
N LEU A 157 -10.61 -3.62 -2.99
CA LEU A 157 -9.30 -3.16 -3.41
C LEU A 157 -8.35 -4.33 -3.66
N VAL A 158 -7.77 -4.37 -4.86
CA VAL A 158 -6.67 -5.27 -5.23
C VAL A 158 -5.42 -4.47 -5.48
N LEU A 159 -4.38 -4.78 -4.71
CA LEU A 159 -3.07 -4.17 -4.83
C LEU A 159 -2.18 -5.06 -5.68
N ILE A 160 -1.66 -4.52 -6.78
CA ILE A 160 -0.82 -5.28 -7.71
C ILE A 160 0.64 -4.90 -7.43
N PRO A 161 1.49 -5.86 -7.07
CA PRO A 161 2.92 -5.62 -6.88
C PRO A 161 3.58 -5.05 -8.13
N GLN A 162 4.46 -4.07 -7.95
CA GLN A 162 5.14 -3.42 -9.07
C GLN A 162 5.91 -4.41 -9.96
N HIS A 163 6.56 -5.42 -9.38
CA HIS A 163 7.30 -6.43 -10.16
C HIS A 163 6.40 -7.26 -11.09
N LYS A 164 5.12 -7.48 -10.73
CA LYS A 164 4.14 -8.13 -11.60
C LYS A 164 3.72 -7.22 -12.76
N LEU A 165 3.51 -5.92 -12.48
CA LEU A 165 3.22 -4.92 -13.51
C LEU A 165 4.42 -4.65 -14.44
N SER A 166 5.64 -4.88 -13.94
CA SER A 166 6.87 -4.76 -14.71
C SER A 166 7.18 -6.00 -15.55
N SER A 167 6.45 -7.12 -15.38
CA SER A 167 6.63 -8.32 -16.22
C SER A 167 6.42 -7.96 -17.69
N SER A 168 7.25 -8.54 -18.56
CA SER A 168 7.09 -8.44 -20.01
C SER A 168 6.05 -9.42 -20.55
N ASP A 169 5.74 -10.46 -19.79
CA ASP A 169 4.79 -11.50 -20.16
C ASP A 169 3.36 -11.09 -19.74
N ILE A 170 2.52 -10.84 -20.74
CA ILE A 170 1.12 -10.47 -20.52
C ILE A 170 0.31 -11.66 -20.01
N ASP A 171 0.64 -12.88 -20.44
CA ASP A 171 -0.09 -14.08 -20.05
C ASP A 171 0.19 -14.42 -18.58
N GLU A 172 1.43 -14.22 -18.13
CA GLU A 172 1.78 -14.30 -16.69
C GLU A 172 0.99 -13.27 -15.87
N LEU A 173 0.91 -12.03 -16.36
CA LEU A 173 0.14 -10.97 -15.69
C LEU A 173 -1.36 -11.29 -15.66
N ALA A 174 -1.92 -11.81 -16.76
CA ALA A 174 -3.33 -12.19 -16.85
C ALA A 174 -3.66 -13.33 -15.89
N ALA A 175 -2.82 -14.37 -15.82
CA ALA A 175 -2.99 -15.48 -14.88
C ALA A 175 -2.93 -15.00 -13.42
N TYR A 176 -1.97 -14.12 -13.10
CA TYR A 176 -1.89 -13.49 -11.78
C TYR A 176 -3.14 -12.69 -11.45
N LEU A 177 -3.58 -11.82 -12.37
CA LEU A 177 -4.77 -11.01 -12.18
C LEU A 177 -6.03 -11.86 -12.03
N GLN A 178 -6.17 -12.93 -12.81
CA GLN A 178 -7.30 -13.85 -12.68
C GLN A 178 -7.38 -14.43 -11.27
N GLN A 179 -6.26 -14.95 -10.75
CA GLN A 179 -6.22 -15.53 -9.41
C GLN A 179 -6.61 -14.51 -8.32
N GLU A 180 -6.01 -13.31 -8.35
CA GLU A 180 -6.29 -12.26 -7.36
C GLU A 180 -7.73 -11.75 -7.44
N LEU A 181 -8.23 -11.53 -8.66
CA LEU A 181 -9.58 -11.04 -8.89
C LEU A 181 -10.62 -12.09 -8.47
N GLU A 182 -10.42 -13.37 -8.81
CA GLU A 182 -11.32 -14.45 -8.39
C GLU A 182 -11.36 -14.57 -6.86
N ALA A 183 -10.21 -14.52 -6.19
CA ALA A 183 -10.15 -14.57 -4.73
C ALA A 183 -10.99 -13.45 -4.08
N VAL A 184 -10.94 -12.24 -4.65
CA VAL A 184 -11.68 -11.07 -4.16
C VAL A 184 -13.16 -11.11 -4.57
N ALA A 185 -13.47 -11.66 -5.73
CA ALA A 185 -14.83 -11.80 -6.24
C ALA A 185 -15.62 -12.96 -5.59
N GLY A 186 -14.97 -13.85 -4.84
CA GLY A 186 -15.61 -15.02 -4.22
C GLY A 186 -15.59 -16.27 -5.10
N GLY A 187 -14.60 -16.38 -5.99
CA GLY A 187 -14.33 -17.54 -6.82
C GLY A 187 -14.84 -17.45 -8.26
N SER A 188 -15.45 -16.33 -8.68
CA SER A 188 -15.97 -16.17 -10.03
C SER A 188 -15.95 -14.71 -10.49
N LEU A 189 -15.61 -14.49 -11.77
CA LEU A 189 -15.58 -13.16 -12.40
C LEU A 189 -16.74 -12.89 -13.36
N GLU A 190 -17.75 -13.77 -13.39
CA GLU A 190 -18.87 -13.64 -14.33
C GLU A 190 -19.63 -12.31 -14.20
N ALA A 191 -19.71 -11.74 -13.01
CA ALA A 191 -20.33 -10.43 -12.77
C ALA A 191 -19.60 -9.28 -13.49
N TYR A 192 -18.34 -9.47 -13.91
CA TYR A 192 -17.46 -8.44 -14.45
C TYR A 192 -17.05 -8.68 -15.91
N ARG A 193 -17.60 -9.71 -16.57
CA ARG A 193 -17.33 -9.97 -17.99
C ARG A 193 -18.06 -8.97 -18.89
N CYS A 194 -17.46 -8.71 -20.06
CA CYS A 194 -18.06 -7.94 -21.17
C CYS A 194 -19.14 -8.74 -21.91
#